data_AF-A0A2Z4UCB3-F1
#
_entry.id   AF-A0A2Z4UCB3-F1
#
_cell.length_a   1.000
_cell.length_b   1.000
_cell.length_c   1.000
_cell.angle_alpha   90.00
_cell.angle_beta   90.00
_cell.angle_gamma   90.00
#
_symmetry.space_group_name_H-M   'P 1'
#
loop_
_entity.id
_entity.type
_entity.pdbx_description
1 polymer ?
#
loop_
_entity_poly.entity_id
_entity_poly.type
_entity_poly.pdbx_seq_one_letter_code
_entity_poly.pdbx_strand_id
1 'polypeptide(L)'
;MSVVKELIRTEENGKISFGNYELAQKSKLSDFEYDGDMYKVKTYNEITKLERNGMFVYESVPGTTVLNLDTREDGMSFIVEGPKDAQITVEVEEDAEYKVTIDGEEAGQMKTNLGGKLSFSVELEQAEQVSVCIEKV
;
A
#
# COMPACT_ATOMS: atom_id res chain seq x y z
N MET A 1 -7.50 -0.27 16.60
CA MET A 1 -8.22 -0.98 15.53
C MET A 1 -8.45 0.02 14.43
N SER A 2 -7.73 -0.07 13.32
CA SER A 2 -7.84 0.95 12.27
C SER A 2 -8.08 0.33 10.90
N VAL A 3 -9.05 -0.58 10.82
CA VAL A 3 -9.61 -1.02 9.54
C VAL A 3 -10.40 0.14 8.92
N VAL A 4 -10.15 0.43 7.64
CA VAL A 4 -10.83 1.51 6.91
C VAL A 4 -12.21 1.02 6.46
N LYS A 5 -13.25 1.41 7.20
CA LYS A 5 -14.63 0.98 6.93
C LYS A 5 -15.17 1.52 5.61
N GLU A 6 -14.70 2.70 5.21
CA GLU A 6 -15.06 3.39 3.97
C GLU A 6 -14.38 2.81 2.73
N LEU A 7 -13.55 1.76 2.88
CA LEU A 7 -12.63 1.19 1.88
C LEU A 7 -11.48 2.13 1.49
N ILE A 8 -11.71 3.44 1.44
CA ILE A 8 -10.72 4.50 1.27
C ILE A 8 -11.23 5.80 1.91
N ARG A 9 -10.34 6.56 2.55
CA ARG A 9 -10.63 7.85 3.17
C ARG A 9 -9.41 8.76 3.20
N THR A 10 -9.65 10.06 3.38
CA THR A 10 -8.61 11.04 3.70
C THR A 10 -8.48 11.17 5.22
N GLU A 11 -7.26 11.12 5.74
CA GLU A 11 -6.93 11.25 7.15
C GLU A 11 -6.72 12.72 7.54
N GLU A 12 -6.69 13.01 8.84
CA GLU A 12 -6.49 14.40 9.36
C GLU A 12 -5.14 15.01 8.94
N ASN A 13 -4.13 14.18 8.69
CA ASN A 13 -2.82 14.61 8.20
C ASN A 13 -2.79 14.89 6.68
N GLY A 14 -3.94 14.79 6.02
CA GLY A 14 -4.10 15.01 4.60
C GLY A 14 -3.75 13.83 3.72
N LYS A 15 -3.25 12.70 4.24
CA LYS A 15 -2.91 11.49 3.46
C LYS A 15 -4.15 10.60 3.26
N ILE A 16 -4.04 9.59 2.40
CA ILE A 16 -5.11 8.59 2.21
C ILE A 16 -4.81 7.29 2.94
N SER A 17 -5.87 6.67 3.46
CA SER A 17 -5.87 5.31 3.99
C SER A 17 -6.90 4.48 3.25
N PHE A 18 -6.63 3.20 3.01
CA PHE A 18 -7.48 2.33 2.21
C PHE A 18 -7.33 0.87 2.60
N GLY A 19 -8.23 0.03 2.09
CA GLY A 19 -8.19 -1.40 2.33
C GLY A 19 -8.95 -1.82 3.58
N ASN A 20 -9.43 -3.06 3.54
CA ASN A 20 -10.16 -3.70 4.62
C ASN A 20 -10.04 -5.20 4.45
N TYR A 21 -9.14 -5.81 5.23
CA TYR A 21 -8.86 -7.24 5.21
C TYR A 21 -9.92 -8.07 5.96
N GLU A 22 -10.82 -7.45 6.72
CA GLU A 22 -11.88 -8.15 7.46
C GLU A 22 -13.06 -8.55 6.56
N LEU A 23 -13.16 -7.96 5.37
CA LEU A 23 -14.23 -8.29 4.44
C LEU A 23 -14.04 -9.71 3.90
N ALA A 24 -15.04 -10.56 4.12
CA ALA A 24 -15.06 -11.92 3.57
C ALA A 24 -15.31 -11.95 2.05
N GLN A 25 -15.84 -10.87 1.48
CA GLN A 25 -16.15 -10.76 0.05
C GLN A 25 -15.60 -9.46 -0.54
N LYS A 26 -15.20 -9.54 -1.80
CA LYS A 26 -14.64 -8.44 -2.57
C LYS A 26 -15.57 -7.22 -2.56
N SER A 27 -15.05 -6.12 -2.03
CA SER A 27 -15.66 -4.80 -2.11
C SER A 27 -14.81 -3.87 -2.96
N LYS A 28 -15.45 -2.84 -3.51
CA LYS A 28 -14.78 -1.85 -4.35
C LYS A 28 -15.38 -0.46 -4.12
N LEU A 29 -14.52 0.55 -4.08
CA LEU A 29 -14.91 1.94 -4.26
C LEU A 29 -14.15 2.48 -5.46
N SER A 30 -14.82 3.21 -6.32
CA SER A 30 -14.25 3.88 -7.48
C SER A 30 -14.57 5.36 -7.39
N ASP A 31 -13.88 6.15 -8.19
CA ASP A 31 -14.13 7.59 -8.34
C ASP A 31 -13.94 8.39 -7.02
N PHE A 32 -12.99 7.96 -6.17
CA PHE A 32 -12.59 8.73 -4.98
C PHE A 32 -11.60 9.82 -5.40
N GLU A 33 -12.04 11.08 -5.35
CA GLU A 33 -11.21 12.24 -5.70
C GLU A 33 -10.29 12.62 -4.54
N TYR A 34 -8.99 12.71 -4.80
CA TYR A 34 -7.98 13.15 -3.85
C TYR A 34 -6.85 13.87 -4.57
N ASP A 35 -6.56 15.12 -4.17
CA ASP A 35 -5.50 15.95 -4.73
C ASP A 35 -5.52 16.08 -6.27
N GLY A 36 -6.72 16.10 -6.86
CA GLY A 36 -6.93 16.18 -8.31
C GLY A 36 -6.81 14.85 -9.06
N ASP A 37 -6.48 13.77 -8.36
CA ASP A 37 -6.41 12.40 -8.89
C ASP A 37 -7.65 11.58 -8.53
N MET A 38 -7.98 10.60 -9.37
CA MET A 38 -9.09 9.67 -9.15
C MET A 38 -8.59 8.31 -8.70
N TYR A 39 -8.99 7.90 -7.49
CA TYR A 39 -8.58 6.63 -6.88
C TYR A 39 -9.67 5.56 -6.96
N LYS A 40 -9.21 4.33 -7.02
CA LYS A 40 -10.06 3.13 -6.99
C LYS A 40 -9.42 2.06 -6.12
N VAL A 41 -10.16 1.64 -5.11
CA VAL A 41 -9.77 0.55 -4.20
C VAL A 41 -10.61 -0.68 -4.48
N LYS A 42 -9.97 -1.85 -4.46
CA LYS A 42 -10.63 -3.16 -4.42
C LYS A 42 -10.01 -3.93 -3.26
N THR A 43 -10.83 -4.38 -2.31
CA THR A 43 -10.30 -5.00 -1.09
C THR A 43 -11.22 -6.07 -0.54
N TYR A 44 -10.60 -7.12 0.01
CA TYR A 44 -11.16 -8.12 0.90
C TYR A 44 -10.02 -8.99 1.48
N ASN A 45 -10.33 -9.99 2.29
CA ASN A 45 -9.33 -10.81 3.00
C ASN A 45 -8.25 -11.48 2.12
N GLU A 46 -8.45 -11.66 0.82
CA GLU A 46 -7.44 -12.26 -0.08
C GLU A 46 -6.58 -11.23 -0.83
N ILE A 47 -7.05 -9.98 -1.00
CA ILE A 47 -6.32 -8.98 -1.77
C ILE A 47 -6.79 -7.56 -1.44
N THR A 48 -5.84 -6.64 -1.34
CA THR A 48 -6.08 -5.20 -1.36
C THR A 48 -5.35 -4.62 -2.55
N LYS A 49 -6.02 -3.78 -3.35
CA LYS A 49 -5.46 -3.16 -4.54
C LYS A 49 -5.91 -1.71 -4.64
N LEU A 50 -4.96 -0.83 -4.92
CA LEU A 50 -5.17 0.59 -5.19
C LEU A 50 -4.73 0.94 -6.62
N GLU A 51 -5.61 1.64 -7.33
CA GLU A 51 -5.35 2.24 -8.63
C GLU A 51 -5.53 3.77 -8.51
N ARG A 52 -4.69 4.54 -9.21
CA ARG A 52 -4.76 6.01 -9.31
C ARG A 52 -4.77 6.41 -10.77
N ASN A 53 -5.79 7.13 -11.21
CA ASN A 53 -6.04 7.47 -12.62
C ASN A 53 -6.00 6.25 -13.56
N GLY A 54 -6.43 5.08 -13.05
CA GLY A 54 -6.37 3.80 -13.77
C GLY A 54 -5.00 3.12 -13.81
N MET A 55 -3.95 3.74 -13.27
CA MET A 55 -2.62 3.15 -13.12
C MET A 55 -2.49 2.43 -11.77
N PHE A 56 -1.60 1.46 -11.69
CA PHE A 56 -1.38 0.65 -10.49
C PHE A 56 -0.60 1.45 -9.45
N VAL A 57 -0.91 1.30 -8.17
CA VAL A 57 -0.15 1.97 -7.08
C VAL A 57 0.32 0.96 -6.04
N TYR A 58 -0.61 0.13 -5.57
CA TYR A 58 -0.36 -0.81 -4.48
C TYR A 58 -1.20 -2.07 -4.67
N GLU A 59 -0.63 -3.22 -4.32
CA GLU A 59 -1.37 -4.46 -4.12
C GLU A 59 -0.73 -5.29 -3.02
N SER A 60 -1.57 -5.94 -2.20
CA SER A 60 -1.13 -6.92 -1.23
C SER A 60 -1.88 -8.23 -1.40
N VAL A 61 -1.16 -9.35 -1.22
CA VAL A 61 -1.72 -10.69 -1.10
C VAL A 61 -1.14 -11.32 0.16
N PRO A 62 -1.96 -11.61 1.19
CA PRO A 62 -3.40 -11.41 1.29
C PRO A 62 -3.81 -9.94 1.45
N GLY A 63 -5.11 -9.69 1.62
CA GLY A 63 -5.61 -8.34 1.83
C GLY A 63 -5.08 -7.70 3.10
N THR A 64 -4.83 -6.41 3.03
CA THR A 64 -4.33 -5.56 4.12
C THR A 64 -5.14 -4.26 4.21
N THR A 65 -5.01 -3.57 5.34
CA THR A 65 -5.38 -2.16 5.46
C THR A 65 -4.08 -1.36 5.40
N VAL A 66 -4.08 -0.30 4.61
CA VAL A 66 -2.96 0.62 4.43
C VAL A 66 -3.36 1.98 4.97
N LEU A 67 -2.52 2.54 5.83
CA LEU A 67 -2.76 3.82 6.49
C LEU A 67 -1.71 4.84 6.05
N ASN A 68 -2.15 6.09 5.91
CA ASN A 68 -1.26 7.23 5.69
C ASN A 68 -0.32 7.06 4.49
N LEU A 69 -0.84 6.57 3.36
CA LEU A 69 -0.06 6.45 2.13
C LEU A 69 0.46 7.82 1.69
N ASP A 70 1.76 7.87 1.48
CA ASP A 70 2.50 9.05 1.04
C ASP A 70 3.37 8.64 -0.14
N THR A 71 3.07 9.20 -1.31
CA THR A 71 3.78 8.93 -2.56
C THR A 71 4.57 10.16 -2.94
N ARG A 72 5.86 9.99 -3.21
CA ARG A 72 6.80 11.05 -3.58
C ARG A 72 7.51 10.68 -4.89
N GLU A 73 8.21 11.62 -5.48
CA GLU A 73 9.00 11.35 -6.70
C GLU A 73 10.13 10.34 -6.43
N ASP A 74 10.70 10.36 -5.22
CA ASP A 74 11.83 9.55 -4.78
C ASP A 74 11.42 8.30 -3.98
N GLY A 75 10.11 8.01 -3.87
CA GLY A 75 9.67 6.84 -3.13
C GLY A 75 8.26 6.88 -2.56
N MET A 76 8.04 6.10 -1.51
CA MET A 76 6.74 5.91 -0.91
C MET A 76 6.87 5.53 0.56
N SER A 77 5.94 5.97 1.41
CA SER A 77 5.80 5.45 2.77
C SER A 77 4.34 5.20 3.14
N PHE A 78 4.12 4.22 3.99
CA PHE A 78 2.80 3.86 4.51
C PHE A 78 2.93 2.99 5.77
N ILE A 79 1.82 2.81 6.46
CA ILE A 79 1.68 1.80 7.52
C ILE A 79 0.73 0.72 7.00
N VAL A 80 1.02 -0.54 7.26
CA VAL A 80 0.21 -1.67 6.84
C VAL A 80 -0.18 -2.53 8.04
N GLU A 81 -1.43 -2.98 8.08
CA GLU A 81 -1.91 -3.96 9.06
C GLU A 81 -2.68 -5.08 8.33
N GLY A 82 -2.59 -6.29 8.89
CA GLY A 82 -3.25 -7.46 8.32
C GLY A 82 -3.18 -8.67 9.24
N PRO A 83 -3.98 -9.72 8.97
CA PRO A 83 -4.13 -10.85 9.87
C PRO A 83 -3.00 -11.90 9.75
N LYS A 84 -2.13 -11.75 8.75
CA LYS A 84 -1.04 -12.67 8.39
C LYS A 84 -0.07 -11.94 7.46
N ASP A 85 1.15 -12.44 7.36
CA ASP A 85 2.18 -11.96 6.46
C ASP A 85 1.65 -11.71 5.05
N ALA A 86 2.11 -10.62 4.45
CA ALA A 86 1.64 -10.18 3.14
C ALA A 86 2.78 -9.93 2.18
N GLN A 87 2.57 -10.38 0.95
CA GLN A 87 3.37 -9.95 -0.19
C GLN A 87 2.81 -8.63 -0.69
N ILE A 88 3.59 -7.57 -0.60
CA ILE A 88 3.24 -6.24 -1.10
C ILE A 88 3.93 -6.01 -2.43
N THR A 89 3.23 -5.37 -3.37
CA THR A 89 3.78 -4.85 -4.62
C THR A 89 3.35 -3.39 -4.79
N VAL A 90 4.31 -2.52 -5.09
CA VAL A 90 4.06 -1.09 -5.34
C VAL A 90 4.57 -0.67 -6.72
N GLU A 91 4.04 0.44 -7.24
CA GLU A 91 4.59 1.13 -8.41
C GLU A 91 5.43 2.32 -7.95
N VAL A 92 6.67 2.37 -8.45
CA VAL A 92 7.66 3.45 -8.28
C VAL A 92 8.37 3.66 -9.62
N GLU A 93 9.37 4.53 -9.70
CA GLU A 93 10.10 4.78 -10.95
C GLU A 93 10.75 3.49 -11.50
N GLU A 94 10.67 3.30 -12.81
CA GLU A 94 11.32 2.21 -13.54
C GLU A 94 12.84 2.36 -13.59
N ASP A 95 13.56 1.24 -13.71
CA ASP A 95 15.03 1.18 -13.83
C ASP A 95 15.80 1.92 -12.72
N ALA A 96 15.24 1.95 -11.51
CA ALA A 96 15.83 2.61 -10.34
C ALA A 96 16.05 1.62 -9.18
N GLU A 97 16.99 1.94 -8.30
CA GLU A 97 17.26 1.18 -7.07
C GLU A 97 16.60 1.85 -5.88
N TYR A 98 16.03 1.04 -5.01
CA TYR A 98 15.32 1.49 -3.82
C TYR A 98 15.79 0.72 -2.59
N LYS A 99 15.95 1.44 -1.49
CA LYS A 99 16.09 0.87 -0.15
C LYS A 99 14.70 0.71 0.46
N VAL A 100 14.41 -0.48 0.97
CA VAL A 100 13.18 -0.80 1.70
C VAL A 100 13.49 -0.94 3.19
N THR A 101 12.77 -0.19 4.01
CA THR A 101 12.84 -0.25 5.47
C THR A 101 11.47 -0.67 6.02
N ILE A 102 11.45 -1.67 6.89
CA ILE A 102 10.25 -2.23 7.52
C ILE A 102 10.44 -2.11 9.04
N ASP A 103 9.55 -1.40 9.73
CA ASP A 103 9.66 -1.08 11.17
C ASP A 103 11.01 -0.53 11.63
N GLY A 104 11.60 0.30 10.76
CA GLY A 104 12.90 0.92 11.00
C GLY A 104 14.09 0.01 10.73
N GLU A 105 13.87 -1.26 10.39
CA GLU A 105 14.91 -2.21 9.99
C GLU A 105 15.06 -2.28 8.47
N GLU A 106 16.29 -2.31 7.98
CA GLU A 106 16.55 -2.42 6.53
C GLU A 106 16.21 -3.83 6.05
N ALA A 107 15.17 -3.94 5.21
CA ALA A 107 14.75 -5.19 4.59
C ALA A 107 15.58 -5.52 3.33
N GLY A 108 16.22 -4.51 2.74
CA GLY A 108 17.20 -4.66 1.67
C GLY A 108 17.13 -3.57 0.60
N GLN A 109 18.01 -3.68 -0.39
CA GLN A 109 18.01 -2.84 -1.59
C GLN A 109 17.52 -3.65 -2.79
N MET A 110 16.62 -3.07 -3.57
CA MET A 110 15.93 -3.76 -4.65
C MET A 110 15.86 -2.86 -5.88
N LYS A 111 16.12 -3.44 -7.06
CA LYS A 111 15.98 -2.75 -8.34
C LYS A 111 14.57 -2.98 -8.90
N THR A 112 13.94 -1.92 -9.39
CA THR A 112 12.62 -2.02 -10.04
C THR A 112 12.71 -2.71 -11.40
N ASN A 113 11.64 -3.39 -11.77
CA ASN A 113 11.56 -3.95 -13.12
C ASN A 113 11.24 -2.86 -14.17
N LEU A 114 11.21 -3.25 -15.45
CA LEU A 114 10.86 -2.35 -16.57
C LEU A 114 9.42 -1.82 -16.55
N GLY A 115 8.62 -2.21 -15.56
CA GLY A 115 7.28 -1.67 -15.32
C GLY A 115 7.19 -0.91 -14.00
N GLY A 116 8.31 -0.53 -13.39
CA GLY A 116 8.34 0.25 -12.16
C GLY A 116 7.87 -0.49 -10.91
N LYS A 117 7.75 -1.83 -10.95
CA LYS A 117 7.22 -2.59 -9.81
C LYS A 117 8.30 -3.07 -8.86
N LEU A 118 8.02 -2.92 -7.58
CA LEU A 118 8.80 -3.44 -6.47
C LEU A 118 7.93 -4.36 -5.63
N SER A 119 8.42 -5.56 -5.31
CA SER A 119 7.68 -6.55 -4.51
C SER A 119 8.52 -7.04 -3.34
N PHE A 120 7.94 -7.04 -2.14
CA PHE A 120 8.60 -7.46 -0.90
C PHE A 120 7.58 -8.08 0.07
N SER A 121 8.07 -8.87 1.01
CA SER A 121 7.24 -9.49 2.04
C SER A 121 7.26 -8.64 3.31
N VAL A 122 6.11 -8.54 3.99
CA VAL A 122 5.98 -7.91 5.30
C VAL A 122 5.42 -8.94 6.26
N GLU A 123 6.14 -9.18 7.35
CA GLU A 123 5.69 -10.04 8.45
C GLU A 123 4.64 -9.26 9.27
N LEU A 124 3.48 -9.87 9.51
CA LEU A 124 2.36 -9.21 10.18
C LEU A 124 1.83 -10.11 11.30
N GLU A 125 2.11 -9.73 12.56
CA GLU A 125 1.59 -10.42 13.73
C GLU A 125 0.15 -9.97 14.03
N GLN A 126 -0.84 -10.58 13.37
CA GLN A 126 -2.28 -10.44 13.64
C GLN A 126 -2.76 -9.01 13.97
N ALA A 127 -2.77 -8.13 12.96
CA ALA A 127 -3.19 -6.73 13.03
C ALA A 127 -2.21 -5.78 13.77
N GLU A 128 -0.95 -6.18 13.91
CA GLU A 128 0.12 -5.23 14.17
C GLU A 128 0.27 -4.25 12.99
N GLN A 129 0.53 -2.99 13.33
CA GLN A 129 0.78 -1.93 12.37
C GLN A 129 2.27 -1.86 12.10
N VAL A 130 2.65 -2.24 10.89
CA VAL A 130 4.02 -2.24 10.42
C VAL A 130 4.25 -1.06 9.50
N SER A 131 5.26 -0.26 9.79
CA SER A 131 5.69 0.87 8.97
C SER A 131 6.57 0.41 7.82
N VAL A 132 6.32 0.94 6.62
CA VAL A 132 7.11 0.67 5.42
C VAL A 132 7.57 1.99 4.82
N CYS A 133 8.86 2.07 4.52
CA CYS A 133 9.48 3.20 3.82
C CYS A 133 10.31 2.68 2.65
N ILE A 134 10.09 3.26 1.47
CA ILE A 134 10.76 2.93 0.22
C ILE A 134 11.39 4.21 -0.30
N GLU A 135 12.71 4.24 -0.41
CA GLU A 135 13.46 5.44 -0.79
C GLU A 135 14.44 5.10 -1.92
N LYS A 136 14.47 5.92 -2.96
CA LYS A 136 15.40 5.78 -4.09
C LYS A 136 16.84 5.96 -3.61
N VAL A 137 17.73 5.13 -4.12
CA VAL A 137 19.18 5.14 -3.82
C VAL A 137 19.95 5.94 -4.87
#